data_AF-A0A8T1TUP5-F1
#
_entry.id   AF-A0A8T1TUP5-F1
#
_cell.length_a   1.000
_cell.length_b   1.000
_cell.length_c   1.000
_cell.angle_alpha   90.00
_cell.angle_beta   90.00
_cell.angle_gamma   90.00
#
_symmetry.space_group_name_H-M   'P 1'
#
loop_
_entity.id
_entity.type
_entity.pdbx_description
1 polymer ?
#
loop_
_entity_poly.entity_id
_entity_poly.type
_entity_poly.pdbx_seq_one_letter_code
_entity_poly.pdbx_strand_id
1 'polypeptide(L)'
;CSHEGCSKQVRANGVCFEHGGGKPCSIEGCSKQAVTKGLCYTHGGSKQCSHLGCEKQALGKGKCFEHGGGTKCEQEGCNNRAVSVGMCYNHGGGAQCMHPGCDKRSYLRGLCSAHRGPKKCSREGCDKKVKSKGLCYHHGGGTRCSELECEKKPKVDGKCMQHAGTCSGE
;
A
#
# COMPACT_ATOMS: atom_id res chain seq x y z
N CYS A 1 13.72 -17.99 8.12
CA CYS A 1 12.25 -18.08 8.23
C CYS A 1 11.79 -19.32 7.47
N SER A 2 10.79 -20.06 7.93
CA SER A 2 10.25 -21.24 7.21
C SER A 2 9.45 -20.90 5.94
N HIS A 3 9.20 -19.61 5.68
CA HIS A 3 8.57 -19.15 4.45
C HIS A 3 9.58 -19.21 3.31
N GLU A 4 9.18 -19.82 2.19
CA GLU A 4 10.02 -19.96 1.00
C GLU A 4 10.58 -18.59 0.54
N GLY A 5 11.87 -18.56 0.22
CA GLY A 5 12.57 -17.34 -0.23
C GLY A 5 12.81 -16.28 0.85
N CYS A 6 12.48 -16.53 2.13
CA CYS A 6 12.65 -15.54 3.19
C CYS A 6 13.96 -15.72 3.98
N SER A 7 14.91 -14.81 3.74
CA SER A 7 16.19 -14.72 4.44
C SER A 7 16.11 -14.10 5.85
N LYS A 8 14.92 -13.71 6.32
CA LYS A 8 14.77 -13.07 7.64
C LYS A 8 14.89 -14.07 8.78
N GLN A 9 15.48 -13.60 9.89
CA GLN A 9 15.65 -14.38 11.11
C GLN A 9 14.31 -14.80 11.70
N VAL A 10 14.24 -16.06 12.13
CA VAL A 10 13.08 -16.63 12.82
C VAL A 10 12.93 -15.96 14.19
N ARG A 11 11.68 -15.65 14.57
CA ARG A 11 11.37 -15.14 15.91
C ARG A 11 10.58 -16.13 16.75
N ALA A 12 9.46 -16.63 16.21
CA ALA A 12 8.60 -17.59 16.89
C ALA A 12 7.91 -18.47 15.84
N ASN A 13 7.53 -19.70 16.23
CA ASN A 13 6.77 -20.63 15.38
C ASN A 13 7.40 -20.88 14.00
N GLY A 14 8.74 -20.89 13.91
CA GLY A 14 9.48 -21.11 12.66
C GLY A 14 9.47 -19.94 11.67
N VAL A 15 8.70 -18.88 11.93
CA VAL A 15 8.53 -17.73 11.03
C VAL A 15 9.17 -16.44 11.57
N CYS A 16 9.49 -15.51 10.67
CA CYS A 16 10.00 -14.18 11.02
C CYS A 16 8.85 -13.26 11.41
N PHE A 17 9.18 -12.04 11.89
CA PHE A 17 8.17 -11.06 12.31
C PHE A 17 7.11 -10.79 11.24
N GLU A 18 7.51 -10.49 10.00
CA GLU A 18 6.59 -10.19 8.89
C GLU A 18 5.72 -11.38 8.45
N HIS A 19 6.17 -12.60 8.74
CA HIS A 19 5.43 -13.83 8.48
C HIS A 19 4.69 -14.34 9.72
N GLY A 20 4.40 -13.47 10.70
CA GLY A 20 3.56 -13.82 11.85
C GLY A 20 4.33 -14.26 13.11
N GLY A 21 5.66 -14.28 13.10
CA GLY A 21 6.50 -14.71 14.22
C GLY A 21 6.58 -13.71 15.40
N GLY A 22 5.66 -12.76 15.48
CA GLY A 22 5.54 -11.77 16.56
C GLY A 22 4.30 -12.02 17.42
N LYS A 23 4.35 -11.61 18.68
CA LYS A 23 3.18 -11.70 19.58
C LYS A 23 2.04 -10.83 19.06
N PRO A 24 0.76 -11.23 19.23
CA PRO A 24 -0.37 -10.38 18.89
C PRO A 24 -0.42 -9.15 19.80
N CYS A 25 -1.07 -8.09 19.32
CA CYS A 25 -1.40 -6.93 20.15
C CYS A 25 -2.34 -7.35 21.27
N SER A 26 -2.11 -6.85 22.49
CA SER A 26 -2.95 -7.09 23.67
C SER A 26 -4.32 -6.43 23.63
N ILE A 27 -4.65 -5.68 22.57
CA ILE A 27 -5.97 -5.06 22.41
C ILE A 27 -6.88 -6.07 21.72
N GLU A 28 -8.02 -6.36 22.36
CA GLU A 28 -9.02 -7.28 21.82
C GLU A 28 -9.48 -6.87 20.42
N GLY A 29 -9.63 -7.85 19.52
CA GLY A 29 -9.98 -7.61 18.12
C GLY A 29 -8.86 -7.03 17.25
N CYS A 30 -7.67 -6.77 17.78
CA CYS A 30 -6.54 -6.29 16.99
C CYS A 30 -5.77 -7.44 16.32
N SER A 31 -5.78 -7.50 14.99
CA SER A 31 -4.99 -8.47 14.20
C SER A 31 -3.53 -8.08 14.00
N LYS A 32 -3.09 -6.92 14.50
CA LYS A 32 -1.73 -6.43 14.35
C LYS A 32 -0.81 -7.07 15.39
N GLN A 33 0.46 -7.21 15.05
CA GLN A 33 1.49 -7.69 15.97
C GLN A 33 1.95 -6.60 16.93
N ALA A 34 2.24 -6.99 18.15
CA ALA A 34 2.87 -6.15 19.16
C ALA A 34 4.30 -5.80 18.76
N VAL A 35 4.66 -4.53 18.95
CA VAL A 35 6.01 -4.00 18.70
C VAL A 35 6.73 -3.80 20.04
N THR A 36 6.09 -3.12 21.00
CA THR A 36 6.59 -2.96 22.36
C THR A 36 5.42 -2.91 23.35
N LYS A 37 5.68 -3.19 24.64
CA LYS A 37 4.67 -3.17 25.72
C LYS A 37 3.42 -4.04 25.44
N GLY A 38 3.55 -5.08 24.61
CA GLY A 38 2.41 -5.89 24.18
C GLY A 38 1.46 -5.21 23.18
N LEU A 39 1.78 -3.99 22.70
CA LEU A 39 0.89 -3.19 21.87
C LEU A 39 1.45 -3.02 20.46
N CYS A 40 0.57 -2.90 19.46
CA CYS A 40 0.96 -2.61 18.08
C CYS A 40 1.24 -1.11 17.88
N TYR A 41 1.80 -0.73 16.73
CA TYR A 41 2.17 0.65 16.46
C TYR A 41 1.01 1.67 16.53
N THR A 42 -0.24 1.24 16.28
CA THR A 42 -1.43 2.12 16.45
C THR A 42 -1.98 2.15 17.86
N HIS A 43 -1.65 1.15 18.69
CA HIS A 43 -2.14 1.03 20.05
C HIS A 43 -1.07 1.40 21.08
N GLY A 44 -0.09 2.22 20.74
CA GLY A 44 0.95 2.67 21.68
C GLY A 44 2.22 1.79 21.72
N GLY A 45 2.36 0.85 20.80
CA GLY A 45 3.56 0.04 20.57
C GLY A 45 4.73 0.79 19.92
N SER A 46 4.69 2.11 19.88
CA SER A 46 5.76 2.97 19.35
C SER A 46 6.41 3.77 20.47
N LYS A 47 7.69 4.10 20.34
CA LYS A 47 8.31 5.10 21.21
C LYS A 47 7.69 6.47 20.92
N GLN A 48 7.36 7.22 21.97
CA GLN A 48 6.96 8.62 21.85
C GLN A 48 8.18 9.52 21.72
N CYS A 49 7.95 10.73 21.21
CA CYS A 49 8.96 11.76 21.17
C CYS A 49 9.45 12.09 22.59
N SER A 50 10.76 12.13 22.78
CA SER A 50 11.39 12.47 24.06
C SER A 50 11.34 13.96 24.41
N HIS A 51 10.68 14.77 23.57
CA HIS A 51 10.48 16.19 23.84
C HIS A 51 9.33 16.34 24.84
N LEU A 52 9.54 17.14 25.88
CA LEU A 52 8.57 17.33 26.95
C LEU A 52 7.24 17.84 26.38
N GLY A 53 6.12 17.20 26.76
CA GLY A 53 4.79 17.55 26.27
C GLY A 53 4.49 17.14 24.82
N CYS A 54 5.37 16.39 24.15
CA CYS A 54 5.12 15.93 22.78
C CYS A 54 4.55 14.51 22.75
N GLU A 55 3.30 14.37 22.31
CA GLU A 55 2.63 13.07 22.19
C GLU A 55 2.92 12.37 20.85
N LYS A 56 3.61 13.04 19.92
CA LYS A 56 3.93 12.51 18.58
C LYS A 56 4.86 11.31 18.69
N GLN A 57 4.71 10.37 17.77
CA GLN A 57 5.58 9.19 17.70
C GLN A 57 7.01 9.58 17.31
N ALA A 58 7.99 8.94 17.95
CA ALA A 58 9.38 9.09 17.57
C ALA A 58 9.65 8.34 16.26
N LEU A 59 10.27 9.03 15.30
CA LEU A 59 10.68 8.47 14.02
C LEU A 59 12.11 7.91 14.06
N GLY A 60 12.97 8.55 14.84
CA GLY A 60 14.39 8.26 14.95
C GLY A 60 15.00 9.13 16.04
N LYS A 61 16.16 8.75 16.57
CA LYS A 61 16.85 9.49 17.64
C LYS A 61 15.97 9.79 18.87
N GLY A 62 14.91 9.01 19.08
CA GLY A 62 13.93 9.23 20.16
C GLY A 62 13.00 10.44 19.96
N LYS A 63 13.01 11.12 18.81
CA LYS A 63 12.23 12.35 18.57
C LYS A 63 11.27 12.21 17.39
N CYS A 64 10.23 13.04 17.33
CA CYS A 64 9.34 13.15 16.16
C CYS A 64 10.01 13.98 15.05
N PHE A 65 9.37 14.14 13.89
CA PHE A 65 9.95 14.88 12.77
C PHE A 65 10.30 16.33 13.12
N GLU A 66 9.38 17.08 13.74
CA GLU A 66 9.61 18.49 14.11
C GLU A 66 10.71 18.65 15.16
N HIS A 67 10.86 17.67 16.04
CA HIS A 67 11.90 17.67 17.06
C HIS A 67 13.22 17.02 16.58
N GLY A 68 13.38 16.73 15.28
CA GLY A 68 14.66 16.27 14.71
C GLY A 68 14.87 14.76 14.67
N GLY A 69 13.80 13.98 14.76
CA GLY A 69 13.84 12.52 14.63
C GLY A 69 13.89 12.00 13.20
N GLY A 70 13.83 12.88 12.20
CA GLY A 70 14.04 12.55 10.79
C GLY A 70 14.89 13.61 10.11
N THR A 71 15.42 13.27 8.94
CA THR A 71 16.18 14.20 8.11
C THR A 71 15.21 15.01 7.26
N LYS A 72 15.43 16.33 7.19
CA LYS A 72 14.70 17.20 6.26
C LYS A 72 15.24 17.02 4.84
N CYS A 73 14.42 17.34 3.85
CA CYS A 73 14.86 17.42 2.47
C CYS A 73 15.99 18.44 2.33
N GLU A 74 17.05 18.09 1.59
CA GLU A 74 18.19 18.98 1.34
C GLU A 74 17.87 20.11 0.36
N GLN A 75 16.84 19.93 -0.49
CA GLN A 75 16.32 21.00 -1.34
C GLN A 75 15.98 22.26 -0.52
N GLU A 76 16.53 23.41 -0.95
CA GLU A 76 16.31 24.70 -0.31
C GLU A 76 14.81 25.04 -0.18
N GLY A 77 14.42 25.54 0.99
CA GLY A 77 13.02 25.89 1.31
C GLY A 77 12.08 24.70 1.51
N CYS A 78 12.55 23.45 1.39
CA CYS A 78 11.70 22.27 1.56
C CYS A 78 11.63 21.79 3.02
N ASN A 79 10.42 21.79 3.58
CA ASN A 79 10.16 21.27 4.93
C ASN A 79 9.73 19.80 4.95
N ASN A 80 9.70 19.13 3.79
CA ASN A 80 9.32 17.72 3.72
C ASN A 80 10.42 16.82 4.29
N ARG A 81 10.02 15.65 4.76
CA ARG A 81 10.93 14.62 5.23
C ARG A 81 11.70 13.99 4.05
N ALA A 82 13.01 13.86 4.21
CA ALA A 82 13.83 13.09 3.29
C ALA A 82 13.52 11.59 3.40
N VAL A 83 13.42 10.94 2.25
CA VAL A 83 13.07 9.52 2.12
C VAL A 83 14.31 8.69 1.85
N SER A 84 15.14 9.16 0.91
CA SER A 84 16.43 8.57 0.55
C SER A 84 17.31 9.66 -0.05
N VAL A 85 18.63 9.44 -0.06
CA VAL A 85 19.62 10.35 -0.70
C VAL A 85 19.45 11.83 -0.30
N GLY A 86 19.08 12.11 0.95
CA GLY A 86 18.87 13.48 1.42
C GLY A 86 17.60 14.17 0.91
N MET A 87 16.84 13.56 0.01
CA MET A 87 15.73 14.20 -0.69
C MET A 87 14.37 13.64 -0.29
N CYS A 88 13.34 14.48 -0.31
CA CYS A 88 11.95 14.05 -0.14
C CYS A 88 11.39 13.45 -1.43
N TYR A 89 10.20 12.86 -1.33
CA TYR A 89 9.49 12.28 -2.46
C TYR A 89 9.40 13.22 -3.68
N ASN A 90 9.17 14.52 -3.47
CA ASN A 90 9.02 15.46 -4.58
C ASN A 90 10.35 15.91 -5.20
N HIS A 91 11.47 15.71 -4.51
CA HIS A 91 12.79 16.18 -4.93
C HIS A 91 13.75 15.02 -5.25
N GLY A 92 13.23 13.88 -5.71
CA GLY A 92 14.05 12.74 -6.13
C GLY A 92 14.29 11.66 -5.06
N GLY A 93 13.72 11.82 -3.87
CA GLY A 93 13.70 10.79 -2.84
C GLY A 93 12.78 9.60 -3.18
N GLY A 94 13.18 8.41 -2.76
CA GLY A 94 12.55 7.13 -3.07
C GLY A 94 13.17 6.42 -4.28
N ALA A 95 12.70 5.21 -4.55
CA ALA A 95 13.18 4.42 -5.69
C ALA A 95 12.77 5.06 -7.03
N GLN A 96 13.74 5.24 -7.94
CA GLN A 96 13.51 5.80 -9.27
C GLN A 96 13.17 4.72 -10.30
N CYS A 97 12.54 5.12 -11.41
CA CYS A 97 12.29 4.23 -12.53
C CYS A 97 13.62 3.78 -13.15
N MET A 98 13.81 2.48 -13.29
CA MET A 98 15.00 1.88 -13.89
C MET A 98 14.97 1.92 -15.44
N HIS A 99 13.96 2.54 -16.02
CA HIS A 99 13.87 2.65 -17.48
C HIS A 99 14.85 3.74 -17.93
N PRO A 100 15.71 3.47 -18.92
CA PRO A 100 16.65 4.48 -19.41
C PRO A 100 15.96 5.79 -19.77
N GLY A 101 16.52 6.91 -19.30
CA GLY A 101 15.98 8.26 -19.54
C GLY A 101 14.66 8.57 -18.85
N CYS A 102 14.28 7.87 -17.77
CA CYS A 102 13.05 8.14 -17.04
C CYS A 102 13.29 8.70 -15.64
N ASP A 103 12.88 9.95 -15.42
CA ASP A 103 13.01 10.64 -14.13
C ASP A 103 11.79 10.46 -13.21
N LYS A 104 10.87 9.55 -13.59
CA LYS A 104 9.68 9.26 -12.79
C LYS A 104 10.03 8.29 -11.66
N ARG A 105 9.32 8.40 -10.55
CA ARG A 105 9.45 7.43 -9.45
C ARG A 105 9.02 6.03 -9.87
N SER A 106 9.72 5.02 -9.32
CA SER A 106 9.24 3.65 -9.34
C SER A 106 7.97 3.53 -8.49
N TYR A 107 6.93 2.97 -9.10
CA TYR A 107 5.72 2.57 -8.38
C TYR A 107 5.85 1.13 -7.86
N LEU A 108 6.35 0.23 -8.70
CA LEU A 108 6.46 -1.19 -8.38
C LEU A 108 7.57 -1.83 -9.21
N ARG A 109 8.38 -2.70 -8.58
CA ARG A 109 9.44 -3.49 -9.24
C ARG A 109 10.41 -2.63 -10.06
N GLY A 110 10.80 -1.47 -9.52
CA GLY A 110 11.76 -0.59 -10.20
C GLY A 110 11.17 0.20 -11.37
N LEU A 111 9.89 0.09 -11.69
CA LEU A 111 9.28 0.77 -12.85
C LEU A 111 8.18 1.75 -12.44
N CYS A 112 8.07 2.86 -13.18
CA CYS A 112 6.99 3.83 -13.00
C CYS A 112 5.67 3.29 -13.60
N SER A 113 4.57 4.01 -13.35
CA SER A 113 3.25 3.61 -13.88
C SER A 113 3.18 3.49 -15.40
N ALA A 114 3.99 4.26 -16.13
CA ALA A 114 4.05 4.18 -17.59
C ALA A 114 4.89 3.00 -18.08
N HIS A 115 6.00 2.69 -17.41
CA HIS A 115 6.96 1.66 -17.87
C HIS A 115 6.69 0.25 -17.34
N ARG A 116 5.89 0.10 -16.29
CA ARG A 116 5.58 -1.24 -15.74
C ARG A 116 4.71 -2.12 -16.66
N GLY A 117 4.15 -1.56 -17.73
CA GLY A 117 3.19 -2.23 -18.60
C GLY A 117 1.82 -2.50 -17.95
N PRO A 118 0.80 -2.87 -18.74
CA PRO A 118 -0.49 -3.25 -18.20
C PRO A 118 -0.40 -4.58 -17.44
N LYS A 119 -0.99 -4.66 -16.23
CA LYS A 119 -1.14 -5.96 -15.55
C LYS A 119 -2.03 -6.87 -16.38
N LYS A 120 -1.58 -8.10 -16.64
CA LYS A 120 -2.37 -9.16 -17.27
C LYS A 120 -3.29 -9.83 -16.26
N CYS A 121 -4.42 -10.34 -16.74
CA CYS A 121 -5.39 -11.07 -15.95
C CYS A 121 -4.72 -12.27 -15.27
N SER A 122 -4.98 -12.47 -13.97
CA SER A 122 -4.47 -13.60 -13.18
C SER A 122 -5.07 -14.96 -13.55
N ARG A 123 -5.84 -15.05 -14.63
CA ARG A 123 -6.38 -16.33 -15.10
C ARG A 123 -5.38 -16.93 -16.08
N GLU A 124 -5.00 -18.17 -15.84
CA GLU A 124 -4.12 -18.95 -16.73
C GLU A 124 -4.57 -18.83 -18.19
N GLY A 125 -3.63 -18.52 -19.08
CA GLY A 125 -3.89 -18.35 -20.52
C GLY A 125 -4.64 -17.06 -20.92
N CYS A 126 -4.80 -16.08 -20.03
CA CYS A 126 -5.53 -14.84 -20.35
C CYS A 126 -4.61 -13.61 -20.53
N ASP A 127 -4.46 -13.15 -21.78
CA ASP A 127 -3.69 -11.93 -22.09
C ASP A 127 -4.46 -10.61 -21.92
N LYS A 128 -5.72 -10.67 -21.47
CA LYS A 128 -6.54 -9.46 -21.26
C LYS A 128 -6.01 -8.67 -20.06
N LYS A 129 -6.11 -7.34 -20.15
CA LYS A 129 -5.67 -6.43 -19.09
C LYS A 129 -6.56 -6.55 -17.85
N VAL A 130 -5.95 -6.43 -16.67
CA VAL A 130 -6.67 -6.33 -15.38
C VAL A 130 -7.51 -5.06 -15.35
N LYS A 131 -8.72 -5.19 -14.80
CA LYS A 131 -9.60 -4.05 -14.51
C LYS A 131 -9.68 -3.81 -13.01
N SER A 132 -9.96 -4.84 -12.23
CA SER A 132 -9.90 -4.81 -10.77
C SER A 132 -9.64 -6.22 -10.23
N LYS A 133 -9.22 -6.33 -8.96
CA LYS A 133 -9.00 -7.60 -8.25
C LYS A 133 -8.06 -8.59 -8.98
N GLY A 134 -7.14 -8.09 -9.82
CA GLY A 134 -6.24 -8.96 -10.61
C GLY A 134 -6.90 -9.61 -11.84
N LEU A 135 -8.17 -9.32 -12.14
CA LEU A 135 -8.93 -10.00 -13.18
C LEU A 135 -9.36 -9.02 -14.29
N CYS A 136 -9.58 -9.54 -15.50
CA CYS A 136 -10.19 -8.78 -16.59
C CYS A 136 -11.73 -8.78 -16.45
N TYR A 137 -12.44 -8.02 -17.28
CA TYR A 137 -13.91 -7.99 -17.25
C TYR A 137 -14.57 -9.38 -17.36
N HIS A 138 -14.03 -10.26 -18.21
CA HIS A 138 -14.59 -11.60 -18.41
C HIS A 138 -14.37 -12.51 -17.21
N HIS A 139 -13.29 -12.31 -16.47
CA HIS A 139 -12.96 -13.09 -15.28
C HIS A 139 -13.39 -12.37 -13.99
N GLY A 140 -14.44 -11.54 -14.03
CA GLY A 140 -15.01 -10.93 -12.82
C GLY A 140 -14.28 -9.67 -12.30
N GLY A 141 -13.33 -9.13 -13.04
CA GLY A 141 -12.61 -7.92 -12.65
C GLY A 141 -13.33 -6.60 -12.94
N GLY A 142 -14.60 -6.63 -13.34
CA GLY A 142 -15.38 -5.43 -13.59
C GLY A 142 -16.75 -5.52 -12.94
N THR A 143 -17.32 -4.34 -12.64
CA THR A 143 -18.66 -4.21 -12.09
C THR A 143 -19.69 -4.91 -12.98
N ARG A 144 -20.61 -5.62 -12.35
CA ARG A 144 -21.74 -6.30 -12.99
C ARG A 144 -23.01 -5.52 -12.75
N CYS A 145 -24.02 -5.81 -13.55
CA CYS A 145 -25.36 -5.27 -13.34
C CYS A 145 -25.83 -5.61 -11.92
N SER A 146 -26.55 -4.69 -11.28
CA SER A 146 -27.07 -4.85 -9.93
C SER A 146 -28.18 -5.90 -9.80
N GLU A 147 -28.77 -6.30 -10.93
CA GLU A 147 -29.77 -7.36 -10.97
C GLU A 147 -29.11 -8.72 -10.71
N LEU A 148 -29.76 -9.54 -9.89
CA LEU A 148 -29.30 -10.87 -9.54
C LEU A 148 -29.07 -11.71 -10.80
N GLU A 149 -27.95 -12.45 -10.81
CA GLU A 149 -27.55 -13.34 -11.91
C GLU A 149 -27.28 -12.62 -13.26
N CYS A 150 -27.22 -11.28 -13.28
CA CYS A 150 -26.92 -10.54 -14.49
C CYS A 150 -25.42 -10.29 -14.67
N GLU A 151 -24.81 -11.01 -15.60
CA GLU A 151 -23.38 -10.87 -15.93
C GLU A 151 -23.04 -9.67 -16.83
N LYS A 152 -24.04 -8.90 -17.25
CA LYS A 152 -23.86 -7.78 -18.19
C LYS A 152 -23.18 -6.61 -17.49
N LYS A 153 -22.44 -5.82 -18.28
CA LYS A 153 -21.80 -4.61 -17.79
C LYS A 153 -22.87 -3.55 -17.49
N PRO A 154 -22.81 -2.86 -16.35
CA PRO A 154 -23.69 -1.74 -16.07
C PRO A 154 -23.37 -0.57 -17.00
N LYS A 155 -24.42 0.17 -17.41
CA LYS A 155 -24.33 1.37 -18.24
C LYS A 155 -24.90 2.60 -17.55
N VAL A 156 -25.99 2.44 -16.79
CA VAL A 156 -26.70 3.53 -16.09
C VAL A 156 -27.04 3.03 -14.69
N ASP A 157 -26.70 3.79 -13.65
CA ASP A 157 -27.02 3.51 -12.24
C ASP A 157 -26.79 2.07 -11.78
N GLY A 158 -25.66 1.49 -12.19
CA GLY A 158 -25.32 0.11 -11.81
C GLY A 158 -26.14 -0.97 -12.53
N LYS A 159 -27.02 -0.62 -13.47
CA LYS A 159 -27.82 -1.53 -14.30
C LYS A 159 -27.34 -1.59 -15.74
N CYS A 160 -27.44 -2.76 -16.38
CA CYS A 160 -27.14 -2.93 -17.79
C CYS A 160 -28.23 -2.30 -18.66
N MET A 161 -28.02 -2.13 -19.98
CA MET A 161 -29.03 -1.51 -20.87
C MET A 161 -30.41 -2.18 -20.87
N GLN A 162 -30.49 -3.45 -20.48
CA GLN A 162 -31.75 -4.19 -20.44
C GLN A 162 -32.48 -4.06 -19.09
N HIS A 163 -31.76 -3.63 -18.05
CA HIS A 163 -32.28 -3.47 -16.69
C HIS A 163 -32.35 -2.00 -16.26
N ALA A 164 -31.61 -1.13 -16.93
CA ALA A 164 -31.83 0.30 -16.95
C ALA A 164 -33.02 0.54 -17.86
N GLY A 165 -34.24 0.42 -17.30
CA GLY A 165 -35.46 0.74 -18.02
C GLY A 165 -35.32 2.11 -18.68
N THR A 166 -35.73 2.20 -19.94
CA THR A 166 -35.80 3.47 -20.66
C THR A 166 -36.59 4.46 -19.82
N CYS A 167 -36.05 5.65 -19.56
CA CYS A 167 -36.88 6.79 -19.21
C CYS A 167 -37.87 6.97 -20.36
N SER A 168 -39.11 6.49 -20.19
CA SER A 168 -40.24 6.97 -20.96
C SER A 168 -40.45 8.42 -20.52
N GLY A 169 -39.90 9.35 -21.29
CA GLY A 169 -40.24 10.76 -21.18
C GLY A 169 -41.66 10.95 -21.72
N GLU A 170 -42.57 11.35 -20.82
CA GLU A 170 -43.83 12.00 -21.17
C GLU A 170 -43.58 13.41 -21.75
#